data_AF-A0A9C9GRP0-F1
#
_entry.id   AF-A0A9C9GRP0-F1
#
_cell.length_a   1.000
_cell.length_b   1.000
_cell.length_c   1.000
_cell.angle_alpha   90.00
_cell.angle_beta   90.00
_cell.angle_gamma   90.00
#
_symmetry.space_group_name_H-M   'P 1'
#
loop_
_entity.id
_entity.type
_entity.pdbx_description
1 polymer ?
#
loop_
_entity_poly.entity_id
_entity_poly.type
_entity_poly.pdbx_seq_one_letter_code
_entity_poly.pdbx_strand_id
1 'polypeptide(L)'
;MAIKKIEGTAEKWENDQLGADPEHAQKSDLNNKAVDKAMGLQMISIRLQKTLLADLKKIALANGTGYQPLIKQVLKKESRIDIKSFG
;
A
#
# COMPACT_ATOMS: atom_id res chain seq x y z
N MET A 1 -36.71 8.92 -10.79
CA MET A 1 -36.79 7.55 -10.23
C MET A 1 -36.81 7.67 -8.71
N ALA A 2 -37.59 6.87 -8.00
CA ALA A 2 -37.70 6.96 -6.54
C ALA A 2 -36.44 6.35 -5.89
N ILE A 3 -35.74 7.14 -5.06
CA ILE A 3 -34.59 6.67 -4.28
C ILE A 3 -35.11 5.71 -3.21
N LYS A 4 -34.81 4.41 -3.35
CA LYS A 4 -35.14 3.40 -2.34
C LYS A 4 -34.10 3.47 -1.23
N LYS A 5 -34.50 3.93 -0.05
CA LYS A 5 -33.63 4.01 1.12
C LYS A 5 -33.21 2.59 1.55
N ILE A 6 -31.90 2.34 1.59
CA ILE A 6 -31.31 1.10 2.11
C ILE A 6 -31.14 1.25 3.63
N GLU A 7 -31.59 0.28 4.43
CA GLU A 7 -31.34 0.29 5.88
C GLU A 7 -29.84 0.10 6.18
N GLY A 8 -29.29 0.89 7.10
CA GLY A 8 -27.88 0.83 7.49
C GLY A 8 -27.57 -0.31 8.46
N THR A 9 -27.64 -1.56 8.01
CA THR A 9 -27.21 -2.74 8.82
C THR A 9 -25.77 -3.13 8.49
N ALA A 10 -25.09 -3.83 9.42
CA ALA A 10 -23.71 -4.28 9.24
C ALA A 10 -23.57 -5.23 8.03
N GLU A 11 -24.52 -6.15 7.84
CA GLU A 11 -24.49 -7.10 6.73
C GLU A 11 -24.54 -6.41 5.36
N LYS A 12 -25.18 -5.23 5.26
CA LYS A 12 -25.24 -4.49 3.99
C LYS A 12 -23.96 -3.73 3.68
N TRP A 13 -23.17 -3.39 4.70
CA TRP A 13 -21.80 -2.91 4.51
C TRP A 13 -20.85 -4.04 4.10
N GLU A 14 -20.97 -5.21 4.74
CA GLU A 14 -20.10 -6.36 4.42
C GLU A 14 -20.37 -6.95 3.03
N ASN A 15 -21.59 -6.86 2.54
CA ASN A 15 -21.98 -7.35 1.21
C ASN A 15 -21.91 -6.27 0.11
N ASP A 16 -21.20 -5.16 0.34
CA ASP A 16 -21.01 -4.04 -0.60
C ASP A 16 -22.32 -3.39 -1.11
N GLN A 17 -23.45 -3.61 -0.43
CA GLN A 17 -24.72 -2.94 -0.76
C GLN A 17 -24.74 -1.47 -0.32
N LEU A 18 -23.83 -1.10 0.60
CA LEU A 18 -23.58 0.25 1.06
C LEU A 18 -22.10 0.60 0.88
N GLY A 19 -21.80 1.83 0.48
CA GLY A 19 -20.43 2.35 0.38
C GLY A 19 -19.65 2.00 -0.88
N ALA A 20 -20.11 1.04 -1.69
CA ALA A 20 -19.43 0.64 -2.93
C ALA A 20 -19.86 1.41 -4.19
N ASP A 21 -20.89 2.26 -4.10
CA ASP A 21 -21.40 3.02 -5.23
C ASP A 21 -20.46 4.21 -5.59
N PRO A 22 -19.88 4.24 -6.81
CA PRO A 22 -19.03 5.34 -7.26
C PRO A 22 -19.74 6.70 -7.32
N GLU A 23 -21.07 6.74 -7.51
CA GLU A 23 -21.84 8.00 -7.53
C GLU A 23 -21.85 8.68 -6.15
N HIS A 24 -21.63 7.91 -5.09
CA HIS A 24 -21.50 8.39 -3.71
C HIS A 24 -20.04 8.58 -3.28
N ALA A 25 -19.07 8.26 -4.15
CA ALA A 25 -17.66 8.46 -3.86
C ALA A 25 -17.22 9.89 -4.22
N GLN A 26 -16.53 10.55 -3.29
CA GLN A 26 -15.88 11.84 -3.54
C GLN A 26 -14.38 11.71 -3.31
N LYS A 27 -13.59 12.39 -4.16
CA LYS A 27 -12.15 12.52 -3.92
C LYS A 27 -11.92 13.21 -2.59
N SER A 28 -11.12 12.58 -1.74
CA SER A 28 -10.70 13.17 -0.47
C SER A 28 -9.72 14.32 -0.71
N ASP A 29 -9.87 15.40 0.07
CA ASP A 29 -8.87 16.48 0.19
C ASP A 29 -7.66 16.07 1.04
N LEU A 30 -7.70 14.85 1.59
CA LEU A 30 -6.69 14.35 2.50
C LEU A 30 -5.36 14.19 1.77
N ASN A 31 -4.35 14.85 2.32
CA ASN A 31 -3.03 14.92 1.74
C ASN A 31 -2.27 13.62 2.04
N ASN A 32 -1.71 12.97 1.01
CA ASN A 32 -0.84 11.79 1.19
C ASN A 32 0.30 12.04 2.18
N LYS A 33 0.83 13.27 2.27
CA LYS A 33 1.86 13.61 3.27
C LYS A 33 1.35 13.52 4.70
N ALA A 34 0.07 13.82 4.94
CA ALA A 34 -0.55 13.69 6.26
C ALA A 34 -0.70 12.21 6.65
N VAL A 35 -1.05 11.36 5.68
CA VAL A 35 -1.09 9.90 5.86
C VAL A 35 0.30 9.36 6.17
N ASP A 36 1.29 9.72 5.33
CA ASP A 36 2.68 9.30 5.51
C ASP A 36 3.18 9.69 6.91
N LYS A 37 2.93 10.93 7.35
CA LYS A 37 3.30 11.41 8.68
C LYS A 37 2.62 10.63 9.80
N ALA A 38 1.31 10.40 9.70
CA ALA A 38 0.56 9.64 10.71
C ALA A 38 1.05 8.19 10.83
N MET A 39 1.51 7.60 9.72
CA MET A 39 2.07 6.25 9.66
C MET A 39 3.58 6.18 9.94
N GLY A 40 4.25 7.31 10.19
CA GLY A 40 5.71 7.38 10.37
C GLY A 40 6.50 7.00 9.11
N LEU A 41 5.91 7.16 7.92
CA LEU A 41 6.53 6.85 6.64
C LEU A 41 7.32 8.05 6.12
N GLN A 42 8.50 7.76 5.58
CA GLN A 42 9.30 8.73 4.86
C GLN A 42 9.49 8.28 3.42
N MET A 43 9.07 9.13 2.48
CA MET A 43 9.37 8.92 1.07
C MET A 43 10.87 9.07 0.84
N ILE A 44 11.48 8.05 0.24
CA ILE A 44 12.89 8.10 -0.20
C ILE A 44 12.94 8.04 -1.72
N SER A 45 13.83 8.82 -2.31
CA SER A 45 14.14 8.75 -3.74
C SER A 45 15.52 8.15 -3.90
N ILE A 46 15.59 6.93 -4.45
CA ILE A 46 16.83 6.20 -4.70
C ILE A 46 17.03 6.01 -6.20
N ARG A 47 18.26 6.21 -6.68
CA ARG A 47 18.63 5.91 -8.07
C ARG A 47 19.22 4.51 -8.14
N LEU A 48 18.67 3.67 -9.00
CA LEU A 48 19.12 2.30 -9.24
C LEU A 48 19.55 2.13 -10.69
N GLN A 49 20.49 1.23 -10.95
CA GLN A 49 20.84 0.84 -12.31
C GLN A 49 19.64 0.15 -12.98
N LYS A 50 19.44 0.40 -14.28
CA LYS A 50 18.30 -0.16 -15.04
C LYS A 50 18.30 -1.69 -15.04
N THR A 51 19.49 -2.29 -15.14
CA THR A 51 19.69 -3.75 -15.10
C THR A 51 19.25 -4.33 -13.76
N LEU A 52 19.72 -3.75 -12.65
CA LEU A 52 19.32 -4.13 -11.30
C LEU A 52 17.79 -4.03 -11.11
N LEU A 53 17.17 -2.95 -11.58
CA LEU A 53 15.72 -2.79 -11.48
C LEU A 53 14.97 -3.89 -12.27
N ALA A 54 15.47 -4.25 -13.46
CA ALA A 54 14.88 -5.32 -14.26
C ALA A 54 14.99 -6.68 -13.57
N ASP A 55 16.14 -6.97 -12.97
CA ASP A 55 16.36 -8.25 -12.29
C ASP A 55 15.54 -8.35 -11.00
N LEU A 56 15.41 -7.27 -10.22
CA LEU A 56 14.53 -7.21 -9.05
C LEU A 56 13.06 -7.47 -9.43
N LYS A 57 12.61 -6.97 -10.59
CA LYS A 57 11.26 -7.25 -11.08
C LYS A 57 11.07 -8.73 -11.43
N LYS A 58 12.06 -9.36 -12.07
CA LYS A 58 12.00 -10.81 -12.38
C LYS A 58 11.95 -11.66 -11.11
N ILE A 59 12.79 -11.34 -10.12
CA ILE A 59 12.81 -12.04 -8.82
C ILE A 59 11.46 -11.88 -8.11
N ALA A 60 10.92 -10.66 -8.09
CA ALA A 60 9.63 -10.40 -7.47
C ALA A 60 8.50 -11.21 -8.13
N LEU A 61 8.48 -11.26 -9.46
CA LEU A 61 7.51 -12.05 -10.22
C LEU A 61 7.60 -13.55 -9.88
N ALA A 62 8.82 -14.10 -9.82
CA ALA A 62 9.05 -15.49 -9.43
C ALA A 62 8.53 -15.82 -8.02
N ASN A 63 8.56 -14.82 -7.12
CA ASN A 63 8.07 -14.93 -5.75
C ASN A 63 6.59 -14.53 -5.59
N GLY A 64 5.86 -14.27 -6.67
CA GLY A 64 4.45 -13.87 -6.64
C GLY A 64 4.19 -12.51 -5.99
N THR A 65 5.18 -11.61 -5.99
CA THR A 65 5.12 -10.29 -5.34
C THR A 65 5.52 -9.16 -6.28
N GLY A 66 5.27 -7.92 -5.88
CA GLY A 66 5.76 -6.74 -6.58
C GLY A 66 7.22 -6.41 -6.21
N TYR A 67 7.94 -5.72 -7.09
CA TYR A 67 9.33 -5.34 -6.81
C TYR A 67 9.47 -4.36 -5.63
N GLN A 68 8.51 -3.46 -5.42
CA GLN A 68 8.50 -2.54 -4.28
C GLN A 68 8.35 -3.28 -2.94
N PRO A 69 7.38 -4.20 -2.77
CA PRO A 69 7.33 -5.09 -1.61
C PRO A 69 8.64 -5.86 -1.38
N LEU A 70 9.24 -6.42 -2.44
CA LEU A 70 10.51 -7.15 -2.35
C LEU A 70 11.64 -6.26 -1.82
N ILE A 71 11.82 -5.06 -2.38
CA ILE A 71 12.85 -4.11 -1.92
C ILE A 71 12.63 -3.74 -0.45
N LYS A 72 11.39 -3.48 -0.03
CA LYS A 72 11.08 -3.20 1.39
C LYS A 72 11.47 -4.36 2.30
N GLN A 73 11.22 -5.60 1.88
CA GLN A 73 11.60 -6.80 2.64
C GLN A 73 13.11 -6.94 2.75
N VAL A 74 13.85 -6.74 1.65
CA VAL A 74 15.31 -6.78 1.64
C VAL A 74 15.88 -5.71 2.57
N LEU A 75 15.47 -4.45 2.43
CA LEU A 75 15.94 -3.36 3.30
C LEU A 75 15.64 -3.62 4.79
N LYS A 76 14.47 -4.19 5.10
CA LYS A 76 14.08 -4.56 6.47
C LYS A 76 14.87 -5.76 7.01
N LYS A 77 15.26 -6.69 6.14
CA LYS A 77 16.08 -7.85 6.52
C LYS A 77 17.49 -7.39 6.88
N GLU A 78 18.12 -6.61 6.00
CA GLU A 78 19.49 -6.11 6.22
C GLU A 78 19.56 -5.22 7.47
N SER A 79 18.59 -4.32 7.69
CA SER A 79 18.58 -3.47 8.90
C SER A 79 18.48 -4.26 10.20
N ARG A 80 17.91 -5.46 10.19
CA ARG A 80 17.83 -6.33 11.38
C ARG A 80 19.11 -7.12 11.64
N ILE A 81 19.93 -7.36 10.62
CA ILE A 81 21.19 -8.09 10.74
C ILE A 81 22.22 -7.19 11.41
N ASP A 82 22.33 -5.94 10.98
CA ASP A 82 23.34 -5.01 11.52
C ASP A 82 23.05 -4.60 12.98
N ILE A 83 21.80 -4.43 13.39
CA ILE A 83 21.46 -4.08 14.79
C ILE A 83 21.98 -5.13 15.78
N LYS A 84 22.07 -6.41 15.38
CA LYS A 84 22.57 -7.48 16.26
C LYS A 84 24.10 -7.53 16.38
N SER A 85 24.82 -6.90 15.47
CA SER A 85 26.29 -6.88 15.46
C SER A 85 26.89 -5.67 16.19
N PHE A 86 26.07 -4.70 16.57
CA PHE A 86 26.47 -3.48 17.28
C PHE A 86 26.07 -3.43 18.77
N GLY A 87 25.47 -4.51 19.29
CA GLY A 87 25.17 -4.68 20.72
C GLY A 87 25.96 -5.85 21.30
#